data_AF-A0A941PIG4-F1
#
_entry.id   AF-A0A941PIG4-F1
#
_cell.length_a   1.000
_cell.length_b   1.000
_cell.length_c   1.000
_cell.angle_alpha   90.00
_cell.angle_beta   90.00
_cell.angle_gamma   90.00
#
_symmetry.space_group_name_H-M   'P 1'
#
loop_
_entity.id
_entity.type
_entity.pdbx_description
1 polymer ?
#
loop_
_entity_poly.entity_id
_entity_poly.type
_entity_poly.pdbx_seq_one_letter_code
_entity_poly.pdbx_strand_id
1 'polypeptide(L)'
;LLQAKALGKRLIVAVNDDDSVRRLKGHSRPLNALLERMTVLSALRAVDWVVPFSENTPERIISRVLPDFLVKGGDYLPDQVAGSQQVIANGGKVQILDFLPGCSTSSLIKKINEAIA
;
A
#
# COMPACT_ATOMS: atom_id res chain seq x y z
N LEU A 1 7.61 0.99 -5.16
CA LEU A 1 7.22 -0.24 -5.90
C LEU A 1 8.43 -0.96 -6.52
N LEU A 2 9.30 -0.29 -7.29
CA LEU A 2 10.51 -0.93 -7.84
C LEU A 2 11.43 -1.53 -6.75
N GLN A 3 11.69 -0.78 -5.66
CA GLN A 3 12.46 -1.30 -4.52
C GLN A 3 11.81 -2.53 -3.89
N ALA A 4 10.48 -2.54 -3.71
CA ALA A 4 9.75 -3.70 -3.20
C ALA A 4 9.84 -4.90 -4.16
N LYS A 5 9.67 -4.68 -5.47
CA LYS A 5 9.80 -5.72 -6.50
C LYS A 5 11.19 -6.34 -6.52
N ALA A 6 12.25 -5.57 -6.23
CA ALA A 6 13.62 -6.08 -6.21
C ALA A 6 13.89 -7.12 -5.11
N LEU A 7 13.05 -7.20 -4.08
CA LEU A 7 13.19 -8.17 -2.98
C LEU A 7 12.72 -9.57 -3.35
N GLY A 8 11.97 -9.73 -4.44
CA GLY A 8 11.36 -11.02 -4.78
C GLY A 8 11.07 -11.20 -6.26
N LYS A 9 10.50 -12.35 -6.61
CA LYS A 9 10.15 -12.66 -8.01
C LYS A 9 8.81 -12.03 -8.41
N ARG A 10 7.90 -11.86 -7.46
CA ARG A 10 6.54 -11.37 -7.67
C ARG A 10 6.18 -10.28 -6.66
N LEU A 11 5.42 -9.28 -7.08
CA LEU A 11 4.90 -8.21 -6.25
C LEU A 11 3.37 -8.20 -6.30
N ILE A 12 2.76 -8.37 -5.12
CA ILE A 12 1.33 -8.23 -4.89
C ILE A 12 1.10 -6.88 -4.20
N VAL A 13 0.17 -6.07 -4.72
CA VAL A 13 -0.24 -4.81 -4.10
C VAL A 13 -1.66 -4.96 -3.55
N ALA A 14 -1.80 -4.95 -2.22
CA ALA A 14 -3.08 -4.89 -1.56
C ALA A 14 -3.60 -3.44 -1.53
N VAL A 15 -4.85 -3.23 -1.95
CA VAL A 15 -5.45 -1.91 -2.14
C VAL A 15 -6.71 -1.80 -1.30
N ASN A 16 -6.75 -0.82 -0.38
CA ASN A 16 -7.98 -0.49 0.36
C ASN A 16 -9.10 -0.15 -0.62
N ASP A 17 -10.30 -0.67 -0.40
CA ASP A 17 -11.51 -0.20 -1.09
C ASP A 17 -11.91 1.21 -0.65
N ASP A 18 -12.97 1.74 -1.28
CA ASP A 18 -13.35 3.14 -1.08
C ASP A 18 -13.90 3.40 0.33
N ASP A 19 -14.62 2.44 0.92
CA ASP A 19 -15.13 2.54 2.30
C ASP A 19 -14.00 2.46 3.33
N SER A 20 -13.02 1.58 3.14
CA SER A 20 -11.83 1.46 3.97
C SER A 20 -11.00 2.74 3.93
N VAL A 21 -10.83 3.33 2.74
CA VAL A 21 -10.17 4.65 2.63
C VAL A 21 -10.97 5.75 3.31
N ARG A 22 -12.30 5.80 3.14
CA ARG A 22 -13.18 6.78 3.82
C ARG A 22 -13.05 6.71 5.34
N ARG A 23 -13.09 5.50 5.92
CA ARG A 23 -12.91 5.31 7.37
C ARG A 23 -11.53 5.79 7.85
N LEU A 24 -10.48 5.57 7.06
CA LEU A 24 -9.11 5.91 7.42
C LEU A 24 -8.77 7.40 7.23
N LYS A 25 -9.33 8.04 6.21
CA LYS A 25 -8.89 9.38 5.74
C LYS A 25 -10.00 10.43 5.70
N GLY A 26 -11.24 10.06 6.03
CA GLY A 26 -12.41 10.92 6.03
C GLY A 26 -13.17 10.93 4.69
N HIS A 27 -14.32 11.60 4.69
CA HIS A 27 -15.29 11.59 3.59
C HIS A 27 -14.78 12.16 2.26
N SER A 28 -13.74 13.01 2.28
CA SER A 28 -13.15 13.59 1.07
C SER A 28 -12.20 12.64 0.32
N ARG A 29 -12.07 11.39 0.77
CA ARG A 29 -11.19 10.36 0.20
C ARG A 29 -11.95 9.05 -0.03
N PRO A 30 -11.56 8.22 -1.01
CA PRO A 30 -10.49 8.45 -1.98
C PRO A 30 -10.90 9.46 -3.07
N LEU A 31 -9.93 10.03 -3.79
CA LEU A 31 -10.22 10.87 -4.97
C LEU A 31 -10.58 10.04 -6.20
N ASN A 32 -9.93 8.88 -6.33
CA ASN A 32 -10.13 7.93 -7.41
C ASN A 32 -10.81 6.68 -6.86
N ALA A 33 -11.82 6.20 -7.58
CA ALA A 33 -12.54 4.99 -7.20
C ALA A 33 -11.59 3.77 -7.20
N LEU A 34 -11.95 2.72 -6.48
CA LEU A 34 -11.14 1.50 -6.35
C LEU A 34 -10.67 0.97 -7.70
N LEU A 35 -11.57 0.85 -8.68
CA LEU A 35 -11.27 0.31 -9.99
C LEU A 35 -10.20 1.14 -10.72
N GLU A 36 -10.28 2.46 -10.65
CA GLU A 36 -9.31 3.38 -11.26
C GLU A 36 -7.92 3.22 -10.63
N ARG A 37 -7.86 3.19 -9.29
CA ARG A 37 -6.60 3.00 -8.54
C ARG A 37 -5.96 1.66 -8.88
N MET A 38 -6.76 0.60 -8.92
CA MET A 38 -6.27 -0.74 -9.29
C MET A 38 -5.80 -0.79 -10.75
N THR A 39 -6.48 -0.10 -11.66
CA THR A 39 -6.11 -0.05 -13.09
C THR A 39 -4.72 0.57 -13.26
N VAL A 40 -4.48 1.73 -12.63
CA VAL A 40 -3.16 2.39 -12.68
C VAL A 40 -2.07 1.49 -12.09
N LEU A 41 -2.32 0.86 -10.94
CA LEU A 41 -1.33 -0.04 -10.31
C LEU A 41 -1.04 -1.27 -11.18
N SER A 42 -2.05 -1.83 -11.83
CA SER A 42 -1.91 -3.02 -12.69
C SER A 42 -1.13 -2.72 -13.97
N ALA A 43 -1.09 -1.46 -14.41
CA ALA A 43 -0.31 -1.04 -15.57
C ALA A 43 1.20 -0.89 -15.27
N LEU A 44 1.61 -0.90 -14.00
CA LEU A 44 3.01 -0.74 -13.63
C LEU A 44 3.77 -2.04 -13.82
N ARG A 45 4.84 -2.02 -14.63
CA ARG A 45 5.74 -3.17 -14.88
C ARG A 45 6.22 -3.90 -13.61
N ALA A 46 6.32 -3.17 -12.49
CA ALA A 46 6.78 -3.73 -11.22
C ALA A 46 5.75 -4.64 -10.53
N VAL A 47 4.46 -4.54 -10.88
CA VAL A 47 3.33 -5.15 -10.17
C VAL A 47 2.86 -6.39 -10.93
N ASP A 48 2.75 -7.52 -10.24
CA ASP A 48 2.24 -8.77 -10.83
C ASP A 48 0.76 -8.97 -10.53
N TRP A 49 0.31 -8.59 -9.34
CA TRP A 49 -1.10 -8.67 -8.92
C TRP A 49 -1.52 -7.47 -8.10
N VAL A 50 -2.78 -7.09 -8.27
CA VAL A 50 -3.44 -6.06 -7.46
C VAL A 50 -4.70 -6.68 -6.86
N VAL A 51 -4.83 -6.61 -5.54
CA VAL A 51 -5.91 -7.25 -4.79
C VAL A 51 -6.61 -6.25 -3.88
N PRO A 52 -7.95 -6.13 -3.92
CA PRO A 52 -8.66 -5.23 -3.04
C PRO A 52 -8.86 -5.86 -1.66
N PHE A 53 -9.03 -5.01 -0.64
CA PHE A 53 -9.49 -5.44 0.69
C PHE A 53 -10.34 -4.34 1.33
N SER A 54 -11.30 -4.76 2.16
CA SER A 54 -12.34 -3.89 2.74
C SER A 54 -12.17 -3.65 4.22
N GLU A 55 -11.31 -4.44 4.88
CA GLU A 55 -11.05 -4.37 6.31
C GLU A 55 -10.24 -3.11 6.68
N ASN A 56 -10.12 -2.84 7.98
CA ASN A 56 -9.32 -1.73 8.49
C ASN A 56 -7.82 -1.96 8.30
N THR A 57 -7.39 -3.22 8.28
CA THR A 57 -6.00 -3.61 8.04
C THR A 57 -5.94 -4.71 6.97
N PRO A 58 -4.84 -4.81 6.20
CA PRO A 58 -4.64 -5.90 5.24
C PRO A 58 -4.26 -7.24 5.89
N GLU A 59 -4.32 -7.36 7.22
CA GLU A 59 -3.80 -8.51 7.96
C GLU A 59 -4.42 -9.83 7.50
N ARG A 60 -5.74 -9.86 7.25
CA ARG A 60 -6.42 -11.08 6.79
C ARG A 60 -5.87 -11.58 5.46
N ILE A 61 -5.66 -10.70 4.49
CA ILE A 61 -5.15 -11.09 3.17
C ILE A 61 -3.66 -11.45 3.25
N ILE A 62 -2.88 -10.72 4.05
CA ILE A 62 -1.46 -11.03 4.29
C ILE A 62 -1.32 -12.41 4.96
N SER A 63 -2.17 -12.73 5.93
CA SER A 63 -2.15 -14.01 6.64
C SER A 63 -2.58 -15.20 5.78
N ARG A 64 -3.28 -14.94 4.66
CA ARG A 64 -3.64 -15.97 3.68
C ARG A 64 -2.57 -16.18 2.62
N VAL A 65 -1.91 -15.09 2.21
CA VAL A 65 -0.86 -15.11 1.19
C VAL A 65 0.48 -15.56 1.78
N LEU A 66 0.76 -15.20 3.04
CA LEU A 66 2.01 -15.45 3.76
C LEU A 66 3.26 -15.15 2.90
N PRO A 67 3.44 -13.90 2.45
CA PRO A 67 4.54 -13.56 1.56
C PRO A 67 5.92 -13.74 2.23
N ASP A 68 6.93 -14.08 1.43
CA ASP A 68 8.33 -14.14 1.90
C ASP A 68 8.83 -12.77 2.39
N PHE A 69 8.32 -11.69 1.78
CA PHE A 69 8.61 -10.31 2.16
C PHE A 69 7.33 -9.49 2.29
N LEU A 70 7.09 -8.94 3.47
CA LEU A 70 6.08 -7.92 3.73
C LEU A 70 6.73 -6.54 3.73
N VAL A 71 6.33 -5.68 2.81
CA VAL A 71 6.99 -4.38 2.60
C VAL A 71 6.08 -3.23 3.00
N LYS A 72 6.61 -2.30 3.80
CA LYS A 72 5.93 -1.05 4.14
C LYS A 72 6.87 0.13 3.91
N GLY A 73 6.35 1.22 3.34
CA GLY A 73 7.09 2.48 3.24
C GLY A 73 6.72 3.42 4.38
N GLY A 74 7.69 4.19 4.89
CA GLY A 74 7.47 5.15 5.98
C GLY A 74 8.20 4.83 7.26
N ASP A 75 7.90 5.61 8.29
CA ASP A 75 8.56 5.57 9.60
C ASP A 75 7.89 4.56 10.53
N TYR A 76 7.74 3.31 10.06
CA TYR A 76 7.15 2.22 10.84
C TYR A 76 8.23 1.35 11.46
N LEU A 77 7.98 0.83 12.66
CA LEU A 77 8.73 -0.33 13.14
C LEU A 77 8.18 -1.62 12.50
N PRO A 78 9.02 -2.63 12.23
CA PRO A 78 8.59 -3.89 11.59
C PRO A 78 7.42 -4.60 12.28
N ASP A 79 7.36 -4.55 13.60
CA ASP A 79 6.31 -5.15 14.44
C ASP A 79 4.97 -4.39 14.36
N GLN A 80 4.99 -3.10 14.01
CA GLN A 80 3.79 -2.27 13.85
C GLN A 80 3.06 -2.50 12.51
N VAL A 81 3.65 -3.28 11.59
CA VAL A 81 3.04 -3.55 10.29
C VAL A 81 1.98 -4.65 10.44
N ALA A 82 0.73 -4.35 10.10
CA ALA A 82 -0.35 -5.35 10.11
C ALA A 82 0.02 -6.59 9.29
N GLY A 83 -0.09 -7.79 9.88
CA GLY A 83 0.33 -9.05 9.27
C GLY A 83 1.80 -9.42 9.49
N SER A 84 2.60 -8.59 10.19
CA SER A 84 4.01 -8.85 10.48
C SER A 84 4.22 -10.15 11.24
N GLN A 85 3.44 -10.38 12.30
CA GLN A 85 3.57 -11.55 13.16
C GLN A 85 3.37 -12.85 12.37
N GLN A 86 2.34 -12.92 11.53
CA GLN A 86 2.02 -14.09 10.73
C GLN A 86 3.10 -14.36 9.68
N VAL A 87 3.62 -13.30 9.04
CA VAL A 87 4.70 -13.42 8.06
C VAL A 87 5.99 -13.92 8.71
N ILE A 88 6.39 -13.34 9.85
CA ILE A 88 7.61 -13.74 10.57
C ILE A 88 7.49 -15.17 11.11
N ALA A 89 6.33 -15.53 11.68
CA ALA A 89 6.07 -16.89 12.15
C ALA A 89 6.15 -17.94 11.02
N ASN A 90 5.85 -17.54 9.78
CA ASN A 90 5.99 -18.37 8.59
C ASN A 90 7.39 -18.31 7.93
N GLY A 91 8.38 -17.70 8.60
CA GLY A 91 9.76 -17.59 8.10
C GLY A 91 10.00 -16.45 7.09
N GLY A 92 9.00 -15.60 6.85
CA GLY A 92 9.13 -14.41 6.03
C GLY A 92 9.79 -13.23 6.77
N LYS A 93 9.98 -12.12 6.05
CA LYS A 93 10.65 -10.92 6.56
C LYS A 93 9.79 -9.69 6.37
N VAL A 94 9.87 -8.75 7.31
CA VAL A 94 9.26 -7.42 7.16
C VAL A 94 10.34 -6.43 6.77
N GLN A 95 10.15 -5.76 5.63
CA GLN A 95 11.06 -4.73 5.13
C GLN A 95 10.38 -3.36 5.21
N ILE A 96 11.01 -2.46 5.96
CA ILE A 96 10.66 -1.04 5.94
C ILE A 96 11.52 -0.37 4.88
N LEU A 97 10.88 0.35 3.96
CA LEU A 97 11.54 1.13 2.92
C LEU A 97 11.37 2.63 3.21
N ASP A 98 12.38 3.40 2.86
CA ASP A 98 12.36 4.85 3.04
C ASP A 98 11.17 5.48 2.31
N PHE A 99 10.51 6.41 2.99
CA PHE A 99 9.46 7.20 2.37
C PHE A 99 10.08 8.18 1.39
N LEU A 100 9.57 8.22 0.16
CA LEU A 100 9.97 9.25 -0.80
C LEU A 100 9.22 10.56 -0.47
N PRO A 101 9.92 11.61 -0.03
CA PRO A 101 9.27 12.87 0.32
C PRO A 101 8.60 13.51 -0.90
N GLY A 102 7.49 14.20 -0.68
CA GLY A 102 6.79 14.97 -1.73
C GLY A 102 5.84 14.18 -2.64
N CYS A 103 5.73 12.86 -2.47
CA CYS A 103 4.86 11.99 -3.28
C CYS A 103 3.53 11.62 -2.59
N SER A 104 2.91 12.53 -1.83
CA SER A 104 1.59 12.28 -1.22
C SER A 104 0.47 12.98 -1.99
N THR A 105 -0.72 12.39 -2.04
CA THR A 105 -1.88 13.00 -2.70
C THR A 105 -2.29 14.31 -2.03
N SER A 106 -2.11 14.44 -0.70
CA SER A 106 -2.36 15.69 0.00
C SER A 106 -1.37 16.78 -0.40
N SER A 107 -0.08 16.44 -0.54
CA SER A 107 0.94 17.35 -1.03
C SER A 107 0.68 17.78 -2.48
N LEU A 108 0.22 16.86 -3.32
CA LEU A 108 -0.11 17.17 -4.72
C LEU A 108 -1.31 18.13 -4.82
N ILE A 109 -2.39 17.88 -4.07
CA ILE A 109 -3.55 18.80 -4.02
C ILE A 109 -3.13 20.18 -3.55
N LYS A 110 -2.31 20.26 -2.49
CA LYS A 110 -1.79 21.53 -1.98
C LYS A 110 -1.02 22.29 -3.08
N LYS A 111 -0.11 21.63 -3.79
CA LYS A 111 0.65 22.23 -4.90
C LYS A 111 -0.25 22.72 -6.04
N ILE A 112 -1.29 21.96 -6.39
CA ILE A 112 -2.25 22.36 -7.44
C ILE A 112 -3.02 23.60 -7.02
N ASN A 113 -3.51 23.65 -5.77
CA ASN A 113 -4.23 24.81 -5.26
C ASN A 113 -3.35 26.06 -5.18
N GLU A 114 -2.08 25.91 -4.76
CA GLU A 114 -1.10 27.00 -4.73
C GLU A 114 -0.75 27.53 -6.12
N ALA A 115 -0.80 26.69 -7.16
CA ALA A 115 -0.48 27.10 -8.54
C ALA A 115 -1.63 27.82 -9.25
N ILE A 116 -2.86 27.71 -8.74
CA ILE A 116 -4.08 28.30 -9.33
C ILE A 116 -4.50 29.57 -8.57
N ALA A 117 -3.96 29.80 -7.38
CA ALA A 117 -4.14 31.01 -6.57
C ALA A 117 -3.25 32.17 -7.07
#